data_AF-A0A8T2UT31-F1
#
_entry.id   AF-A0A8T2UT31-F1
#
_cell.length_a   1.000
_cell.length_b   1.000
_cell.length_c   1.000
_cell.angle_alpha   90.00
_cell.angle_beta   90.00
_cell.angle_gamma   90.00
#
_symmetry.space_group_name_H-M   'P 1'
#
loop_
_entity.id
_entity.type
_entity.pdbx_description
1 polymer ?
#
loop_
_entity_poly.entity_id
_entity_poly.type
_entity_poly.pdbx_seq_one_letter_code
_entity_poly.pdbx_strand_id
1 'polypeptide(L)'
;MDVAEFAAAYLVTIELPGVQVDGIRVEVNEERLLVSGSRPSTECPTDGVEQGGKAFYHCKELSQGSFRAQWPLPKNTNVDAVSAEFMDGFLRVFLPKHRN
;
A
#
# COMPACT_ATOMS: atom_id res chain seq x y z
N MET A 1 -3.24 4.13 -6.71
CA MET A 1 -4.23 4.12 -5.60
C MET A 1 -5.54 4.50 -6.22
N ASP A 2 -6.54 3.67 -6.02
CA ASP A 2 -7.87 3.86 -6.56
C ASP A 2 -8.87 3.97 -5.41
N VAL A 3 -9.91 4.78 -5.61
CA VAL A 3 -10.96 4.98 -4.62
C VAL A 3 -12.30 4.77 -5.31
N ALA A 4 -13.04 3.77 -4.85
CA ALA A 4 -14.40 3.51 -5.28
C ALA A 4 -15.39 3.90 -4.18
N GLU A 5 -16.48 4.55 -4.58
CA GLU A 5 -17.58 4.90 -3.68
C GLU A 5 -18.78 3.99 -3.94
N PHE A 6 -19.27 3.37 -2.87
CA PHE A 6 -20.52 2.63 -2.84
C PHE A 6 -21.54 3.38 -1.98
N ALA A 7 -22.81 2.97 -2.04
CA ALA A 7 -23.86 3.57 -1.21
C ALA A 7 -23.52 3.52 0.29
N ALA A 8 -22.93 2.41 0.75
CA ALA A 8 -22.68 2.16 2.18
C ALA A 8 -21.21 2.29 2.61
N ALA A 9 -20.25 2.51 1.69
CA ALA A 9 -18.83 2.50 2.01
C ALA A 9 -17.97 3.16 0.93
N TYR A 10 -16.71 3.41 1.26
CA TYR A 10 -15.62 3.65 0.32
C TYR A 10 -14.67 2.45 0.33
N LEU A 11 -14.11 2.12 -0.84
CA LEU A 11 -13.06 1.11 -0.98
C LEU A 11 -11.83 1.78 -1.57
N VAL A 12 -10.73 1.78 -0.81
CA VAL A 12 -9.43 2.29 -1.25
C VAL A 12 -8.53 1.11 -1.59
N THR A 13 -8.02 1.08 -2.82
CA THR A 13 -7.12 0.02 -3.30
C THR A 13 -5.74 0.61 -3.61
N ILE A 14 -4.68 -0.02 -3.10
CA ILE A 14 -3.29 0.41 -3.31
C ILE A 14 -2.46 -0.80 -3.72
N GLU A 15 -1.75 -0.68 -4.84
CA GLU A 15 -0.75 -1.67 -5.26
C GLU A 15 0.53 -1.55 -4.42
N LEU A 16 0.89 -2.63 -3.74
CA LEU A 16 2.09 -2.78 -2.93
C LEU A 16 2.77 -4.13 -3.24
N PRO A 17 3.15 -4.40 -4.51
CA PRO A 17 3.79 -5.65 -4.88
C PRO A 17 5.15 -5.79 -4.17
N GLY A 18 5.45 -7.00 -3.71
CA GLY A 18 6.72 -7.33 -3.04
C GLY A 18 6.88 -6.76 -1.63
N VAL A 19 5.86 -6.13 -1.06
CA VAL A 19 5.88 -5.65 0.33
C VAL A 19 5.33 -6.75 1.24
N GLN A 20 6.04 -7.02 2.34
CA GLN A 20 5.53 -7.91 3.39
C GLN A 20 4.46 -7.18 4.21
N VAL A 21 3.43 -7.89 4.65
CA VAL A 21 2.30 -7.29 5.40
C VAL A 21 2.78 -6.54 6.65
N ASP A 22 3.78 -7.07 7.35
CA ASP A 22 4.39 -6.45 8.54
C ASP A 22 5.11 -5.13 8.25
N GLY A 23 5.44 -4.89 6.98
CA GLY A 23 6.04 -3.63 6.50
C GLY A 23 5.02 -2.56 6.10
N ILE A 24 3.72 -2.83 6.26
CA ILE A 24 2.63 -1.92 5.89
C ILE A 24 2.00 -1.36 7.17
N ARG A 25 2.00 -0.04 7.28
CA ARG A 25 1.31 0.70 8.35
C ARG A 25 0.11 1.45 7.76
N VAL A 26 -1.06 1.14 8.28
CA VAL A 26 -2.33 1.79 7.93
C VAL A 26 -2.82 2.60 9.12
N GLU A 27 -3.04 3.89 8.93
CA GLU A 27 -3.53 4.80 9.95
C GLU A 27 -4.77 5.52 9.42
N VAL A 28 -5.84 5.51 10.21
CA VAL A 28 -7.10 6.18 9.87
C VAL A 28 -7.50 7.08 11.02
N ASN A 29 -7.87 8.31 10.67
CA ASN A 29 -8.48 9.27 11.59
C ASN A 29 -9.63 10.00 10.88
N GLU A 30 -10.29 10.94 11.56
CA GLU A 30 -11.45 11.67 11.00
C GLU A 30 -11.12 12.49 9.73
N GLU A 31 -9.85 12.79 9.48
CA GLU A 31 -9.42 13.63 8.36
C GLU A 31 -8.94 12.81 7.16
N ARG A 32 -8.26 11.68 7.39
CA ARG A 32 -7.53 10.96 6.34
C ARG A 32 -7.27 9.49 6.66
N LEU A 33 -7.19 8.72 5.58
CA LEU A 33 -6.47 7.45 5.50
C LEU A 33 -5.02 7.74 5.11
N LEU A 34 -4.07 7.17 5.86
CA LEU A 34 -2.64 7.20 5.58
C LEU A 34 -2.11 5.76 5.52
N VAL A 35 -1.52 5.39 4.40
CA VAL A 35 -0.82 4.12 4.21
C VAL A 35 0.65 4.41 3.98
N SER A 36 1.51 3.79 4.78
CA SER A 36 2.96 3.97 4.70
C SER A 36 3.70 2.66 4.90
N GLY A 37 4.96 2.63 4.47
CA GLY A 37 5.80 1.44 4.61
C GLY A 37 7.09 1.59 3.82
N SER A 38 7.81 0.48 3.63
CA SER A 38 9.01 0.43 2.80
C SER A 38 8.99 -0.77 1.87
N ARG A 39 9.32 -0.54 0.61
CA ARG A 39 9.59 -1.61 -0.36
C ARG A 39 11.02 -2.11 -0.16
N PRO A 40 11.23 -3.42 0.01
CA PRO A 40 12.57 -3.98 0.12
C PRO A 40 13.36 -3.67 -1.15
N SER A 41 14.67 -3.53 -1.01
CA SER A 41 15.53 -3.39 -2.17
C SER A 41 15.47 -4.69 -3.01
N THR A 42 15.12 -4.59 -4.28
CA THR A 42 15.32 -5.64 -5.28
C THR A 42 16.79 -5.61 -5.64
N GLU A 43 17.63 -6.14 -4.76
CA GLU A 43 19.00 -6.49 -5.13
C GLU A 43 18.91 -7.64 -6.13
N CYS A 44 19.61 -7.53 -7.25
CA CYS A 44 19.71 -8.63 -8.19
C CYS A 44 20.38 -9.81 -7.48
N PRO A 45 19.78 -11.02 -7.50
CA PRO A 45 20.46 -12.20 -7.01
C PRO A 45 21.78 -12.37 -7.76
N THR A 46 22.89 -12.40 -7.02
CA THR A 46 24.22 -12.64 -7.58
C THR A 46 24.57 -14.13 -7.61
N ASP A 47 23.67 -14.99 -7.12
CA ASP A 47 23.87 -16.44 -7.07
C ASP A 47 23.96 -17.00 -8.50
N GLY A 48 25.14 -17.53 -8.85
CA GLY A 48 25.44 -18.04 -10.19
C GLY A 48 26.10 -17.04 -11.14
N VAL A 49 26.25 -15.78 -10.72
CA VAL A 49 27.12 -14.79 -11.37
C VAL A 49 28.49 -14.86 -10.67
N GLU A 50 29.61 -14.78 -11.42
CA GLU A 50 30.96 -14.90 -10.85
C GLU A 50 31.12 -14.08 -9.56
N GLN A 51 31.73 -14.70 -8.53
CA GLN A 51 31.85 -14.10 -7.19
C GLN A 51 32.47 -12.70 -7.27
N GLY A 52 31.70 -11.66 -6.92
CA GLY A 52 32.15 -10.27 -6.88
C GLY A 52 31.59 -9.34 -7.97
N GLY A 53 30.76 -9.85 -8.88
CA GLY A 53 30.11 -9.01 -9.90
C GLY A 53 29.04 -8.07 -9.32
N LYS A 54 29.26 -6.75 -9.38
CA LYS A 54 28.19 -5.76 -9.15
C LYS A 54 27.20 -5.82 -10.33
N ALA A 55 25.90 -5.82 -10.03
CA ALA A 55 24.87 -5.72 -11.06
C ALA A 55 24.92 -4.33 -11.74
N PHE A 56 24.97 -4.33 -13.08
CA PHE A 56 24.79 -3.12 -13.89
C PHE A 56 23.38 -3.11 -14.45
N TYR A 57 22.60 -2.08 -14.08
CA TYR A 57 21.22 -1.94 -14.54
C TYR A 57 21.20 -1.23 -15.89
N HIS A 58 20.64 -1.88 -16.92
CA HIS A 58 20.29 -1.20 -18.18
C HIS A 58 18.99 -0.39 -18.06
N CYS A 59 18.11 -0.78 -17.13
CA CYS A 59 16.86 -0.09 -16.81
C CYS A 59 16.51 -0.34 -15.33
N LYS A 60 15.95 0.67 -14.64
CA LYS A 60 15.51 0.58 -13.24
C LYS A 60 14.23 1.39 -13.03
N GLU A 61 13.09 0.75 -13.24
CA GLU A 61 11.75 1.35 -13.10
C GLU A 61 11.03 0.93 -11.82
N LEU A 62 11.48 -0.15 -11.17
CA LEU A 62 10.86 -0.63 -9.94
C LEU A 62 11.05 0.37 -8.81
N SER A 63 9.94 0.71 -8.16
CA SER A 63 9.93 1.57 -6.96
C SER A 63 10.51 0.82 -5.76
N GLN A 64 11.34 1.52 -4.98
CA GLN A 64 12.13 0.97 -3.89
C GLN A 64 12.09 1.94 -2.70
N GLY A 65 12.24 1.42 -1.48
CA GLY A 65 12.29 2.25 -0.28
C GLY A 65 10.92 2.73 0.19
N SER A 66 10.92 3.81 0.98
CA SER A 66 9.73 4.28 1.69
C SER A 66 8.63 4.72 0.73
N PHE A 67 7.40 4.30 1.00
CA PHE A 67 6.21 4.76 0.30
C PHE A 67 5.21 5.40 1.27
N ARG A 68 4.43 6.32 0.73
CA ARG A 68 3.33 6.97 1.44
C ARG A 68 2.20 7.24 0.46
N ALA A 69 1.00 6.77 0.78
CA ALA A 69 -0.24 7.07 0.09
C ALA A 69 -1.22 7.66 1.11
N GLN A 70 -1.94 8.71 0.71
CA GLN A 70 -2.89 9.39 1.58
C GLN A 70 -4.15 9.70 0.81
N TRP A 71 -5.30 9.50 1.45
CA TRP A 71 -6.59 9.91 0.92
C TRP A 71 -7.39 10.66 1.99
N PRO A 72 -7.87 11.90 1.73
CA PRO A 72 -8.73 12.62 2.66
C PRO A 72 -10.08 11.90 2.79
N LEU A 73 -10.57 11.75 4.02
CA LEU A 73 -11.83 11.05 4.29
C LEU A 73 -13.03 12.01 4.20
N PRO A 74 -14.12 11.58 3.56
CA PRO A 74 -15.40 12.24 3.66
C PRO A 74 -15.95 12.20 5.10
N LYS A 75 -16.67 13.25 5.50
CA LYS A 75 -17.22 13.41 6.88
C LYS A 75 -18.18 12.31 7.31
N ASN A 76 -18.78 11.60 6.37
CA ASN A 76 -19.71 10.51 6.64
C ASN A 76 -19.01 9.15 6.82
N THR A 77 -17.68 9.11 6.92
CA THR A 77 -16.92 7.87 7.12
C THR A 77 -16.98 7.42 8.58
N ASN A 78 -17.36 6.17 8.83
CA ASN A 78 -17.30 5.54 10.14
C ASN A 78 -15.91 4.94 10.37
N VAL A 79 -15.04 5.70 11.04
CA VAL A 79 -13.64 5.33 11.30
C VAL A 79 -13.49 4.16 12.28
N ASP A 80 -14.50 3.89 13.10
CA ASP A 80 -14.46 2.80 14.10
C ASP A 80 -14.68 1.42 13.50
N ALA A 81 -15.26 1.35 12.30
CA ALA A 81 -15.64 0.10 11.62
C ALA A 81 -14.75 -0.20 10.40
N VAL A 82 -13.55 0.40 10.34
CA VAL A 82 -12.63 0.22 9.22
C VAL A 82 -12.01 -1.18 9.24
N SER A 83 -11.85 -1.75 8.06
CA SER A 83 -11.11 -3.00 7.88
C SER A 83 -10.15 -2.90 6.71
N ALA A 84 -9.11 -3.72 6.73
CA ALA A 84 -8.12 -3.78 5.66
C ALA A 84 -7.77 -5.23 5.34
N GLU A 85 -7.55 -5.52 4.07
CA GLU A 85 -7.12 -6.81 3.55
C GLU A 85 -5.91 -6.60 2.63
N PHE A 86 -4.90 -7.45 2.77
CA PHE A 86 -3.76 -7.48 1.86
C PHE A 86 -3.69 -8.85 1.18
N MET A 87 -3.89 -8.86 -0.14
CA MET A 87 -3.91 -10.08 -0.93
C MET A 87 -3.32 -9.80 -2.32
N ASP A 88 -2.48 -10.71 -2.81
CA ASP A 88 -1.88 -10.67 -4.16
C ASP A 88 -1.18 -9.34 -4.50
N GLY A 89 -0.55 -8.70 -3.50
CA GLY A 89 0.15 -7.43 -3.69
C GLY A 89 -0.77 -6.20 -3.69
N PHE A 90 -2.04 -6.35 -3.35
CA PHE A 90 -2.99 -5.25 -3.23
C PHE A 90 -3.47 -5.08 -1.79
N LEU A 91 -3.33 -3.86 -1.25
CA LEU A 91 -3.99 -3.46 -0.03
C LEU A 91 -5.35 -2.87 -0.37
N ARG A 92 -6.40 -3.42 0.24
CA ARG A 92 -7.77 -2.96 0.13
C ARG A 92 -8.22 -2.48 1.51
N VAL A 93 -8.56 -1.20 1.63
CA VAL A 93 -9.06 -0.60 2.85
C VAL A 93 -10.55 -0.29 2.66
N PHE A 94 -11.38 -0.95 3.46
CA PHE A 94 -12.83 -0.77 3.47
C PHE A 94 -13.22 0.23 4.55
N LEU A 95 -13.88 1.30 4.14
CA LEU A 95 -14.24 2.44 4.98
C LEU A 95 -15.77 2.59 4.96
N PRO A 96 -16.51 2.01 5.93
CA PRO A 96 -17.96 2.11 5.98
C PRO A 96 -18.41 3.57 6.13
N LYS A 97 -19.60 3.89 5.64
CA LYS A 97 -20.27 5.16 5.90
C LYS A 97 -21.12 5.06 7.16
N HIS A 98 -21.28 6.16 7.89
CA HIS A 98 -22.32 6.26 8.90
C HIS A 98 -23.68 6.00 8.25
N ARG A 99 -24.48 5.16 8.88
CA ARG A 99 -25.88 4.98 8.53
C ARG A 99 -26.60 6.28 8.90
N ASN A 100 -27.13 6.99 7.92
CA ASN A 100 -28.09 8.08 8.17
C ASN A 100 -29.36 7.54 8.83
#